data_AF-A0A1F8S370-F1
#
_entry.id   AF-A0A1F8S370-F1
#
_cell.length_a   1.000
_cell.length_b   1.000
_cell.length_c   1.000
_cell.angle_alpha   90.00
_cell.angle_beta   90.00
_cell.angle_gamma   90.00
#
_symmetry.space_group_name_H-M   'P 1'
#
loop_
_entity.id
_entity.type
_entity.pdbx_description
1 polymer ?
#
loop_
_entity_poly.entity_id
_entity_poly.type
_entity_poly.pdbx_seq_one_letter_code
_entity_poly.pdbx_strand_id
1 'polypeptide(L)' 'MMSAVLFRLGLLAVGMSVVEIGLGGALGHGYPLGWGLVFLVGLPLIVAGSAGFMVPLLDGPNRKGSSDA' A
#
# COMPACT_ATOMS: atom_id res chain seq x y z
N MET A 1 -18.23 3.46 1.17
CA MET A 1 -17.26 3.34 2.29
C MET A 1 -16.54 2.00 2.27
N MET A 2 -17.25 0.87 2.30
CA MET A 2 -16.64 -0.48 2.27
C MET A 2 -15.73 -0.72 1.05
N SER A 3 -16.14 -0.26 -0.14
CA SER A 3 -15.38 -0.43 -1.38
C SER A 3 -13.98 0.21 -1.35
N ALA A 4 -13.84 1.38 -0.72
CA ALA A 4 -12.55 2.06 -0.59
C ALA A 4 -11.60 1.30 0.35
N VAL A 5 -12.15 0.68 1.42
CA VAL A 5 -11.38 -0.17 2.33
C VAL A 5 -10.94 -1.45 1.64
N LEU A 6 -11.85 -2.10 0.91
CA LEU A 6 -11.55 -3.29 0.11
C LEU A 6 -10.48 -3.02 -0.95
N PHE A 7 -10.53 -1.86 -1.60
CA PHE A 7 -9.52 -1.45 -2.57
C PHE A 7 -8.13 -1.31 -1.93
N ARG A 8 -8.04 -0.67 -0.75
CA ARG A 8 -6.78 -0.53 -0.01
C ARG A 8 -6.24 -1.88 0.47
N LEU A 9 -7.11 -2.75 0.97
CA LEU A 9 -6.76 -4.13 1.33
C LEU A 9 -6.25 -4.90 0.11
N GLY A 10 -6.89 -4.72 -1.05
CA GLY A 10 -6.44 -5.30 -2.31
C GLY A 10 -5.05 -4.82 -2.69
N LEU A 11 -4.79 -3.52 -2.67
CA LEU A 11 -3.46 -2.96 -2.95
C LEU A 11 -2.40 -3.49 -1.97
N LEU A 12 -2.73 -3.58 -0.69
CA LEU A 12 -1.82 -4.10 0.33
C LEU A 12 -1.52 -5.59 0.12
N ALA A 13 -2.54 -6.40 -0.14
CA ALA A 13 -2.40 -7.84 -0.38
C ALA A 13 -1.58 -8.12 -1.65
N VAL A 14 -1.85 -7.37 -2.72
CA VAL A 14 -1.07 -7.48 -3.97
C VAL A 14 0.37 -7.03 -3.73
N GLY A 15 0.57 -5.90 -3.04
CA GLY A 15 1.91 -5.40 -2.71
C GLY A 15 2.73 -6.42 -1.91
N MET A 16 2.14 -7.03 -0.88
CA MET A 16 2.79 -8.09 -0.09
C MET A 16 3.13 -9.33 -0.94
N SER A 17 2.20 -9.76 -1.80
CA SER A 17 2.43 -10.90 -2.70
C SER A 17 3.59 -10.64 -3.66
N VAL A 18 3.66 -9.43 -4.23
CA VAL A 18 4.75 -9.01 -5.13
C VAL A 18 6.08 -8.97 -4.39
N VAL A 19 6.11 -8.43 -3.16
CA VAL A 19 7.32 -8.44 -2.34
C VAL A 19 7.77 -9.87 -2.06
N GLU A 20 6.88 -10.77 -1.63
CA GLU A 20 7.22 -12.16 -1.32
C GLU A 20 7.85 -12.88 -2.52
N ILE A 21 7.24 -12.75 -3.70
CA ILE A 21 7.75 -13.34 -4.95
C ILE A 21 9.12 -12.76 -5.31
N GLY A 22 9.25 -11.42 -5.27
CA GLY A 22 10.49 -10.74 -5.64
C GLY A 22 11.63 -11.03 -4.66
N LEU A 23 11.34 -11.10 -3.36
CA LEU A 23 12.32 -11.41 -2.31
C LEU A 23 12.80 -12.85 -2.41
N GLY A 24 11.90 -13.80 -2.67
CA GLY A 24 12.25 -15.21 -2.89
C GLY A 24 13.21 -15.40 -4.08
N GLY A 25 12.94 -14.70 -5.19
CA GLY A 25 13.83 -14.71 -6.36
C GLY A 25 15.17 -14.00 -6.10
N ALA A 26 15.14 -12.85 -5.42
CA ALA A 26 16.33 -12.05 -5.14
C ALA A 26 17.28 -12.73 -4.13
N LEU A 27 16.76 -13.27 -3.03
CA LEU A 27 17.55 -13.91 -1.98
C LEU A 27 17.90 -15.36 -2.32
N GLY A 28 16.99 -16.09 -2.96
CA GLY A 28 17.20 -17.51 -3.28
C GLY A 28 18.11 -17.74 -4.47
N HIS A 29 18.09 -16.84 -5.47
CA HIS A 29 18.81 -17.03 -6.73
C HIS A 29 19.70 -15.85 -7.14
N GLY A 30 19.76 -14.77 -6.35
CA GLY A 30 20.61 -13.61 -6.63
C GLY A 30 20.15 -12.74 -7.80
N TYR A 31 18.90 -12.87 -8.26
CA TYR A 31 18.43 -12.14 -9.44
C TYR A 31 18.15 -10.66 -9.12
N PRO A 32 18.79 -9.71 -9.84
CA PRO A 32 18.57 -8.27 -9.63
C PRO A 32 17.14 -7.84 -10.01
N LEU A 33 16.49 -8.57 -10.91
CA LEU A 33 15.08 -8.34 -11.26
C LEU A 33 14.12 -8.58 -10.09
N GLY A 34 14.45 -9.49 -9.16
CA GLY A 34 13.66 -9.72 -7.95
C GLY A 34 13.63 -8.48 -7.05
N TRP A 35 14.79 -7.82 -6.89
CA TRP A 35 14.88 -6.55 -6.18
C TRP A 35 14.11 -5.43 -6.88
N GLY A 36 14.14 -5.39 -8.21
CA GLY A 36 13.33 -4.47 -9.01
C GLY A 36 11.83 -4.63 -8.72
N LEU A 37 11.34 -5.88 -8.66
CA LEU A 37 9.94 -6.17 -8.34
C LEU A 37 9.55 -5.69 -6.94
N VAL A 38 10.43 -5.93 -5.94
CA VAL A 38 10.22 -5.51 -4.55
C VAL A 38 10.18 -3.98 -4.43
N PHE A 39 11.18 -3.28 -4.96
CA PHE A 39 11.34 -1.84 -4.75
C PHE A 39 10.47 -0.98 -5.68
N LEU A 40 10.27 -1.39 -6.94
CA LEU A 40 9.55 -0.58 -7.92
C LEU A 40 8.04 -0.86 -7.94
N VAL A 41 7.61 -2.02 -7.46
CA VAL A 41 6.19 -2.43 -7.53
C VAL A 41 5.65 -2.76 -6.14
N GLY A 42 6.28 -3.68 -5.42
CA GLY A 42 5.83 -4.14 -4.10
C GLY A 42 5.72 -3.01 -3.08
N LEU A 43 6.82 -2.28 -2.83
CA LEU A 43 6.86 -1.17 -1.88
C LEU A 43 5.83 -0.05 -2.22
N PRO A 44 5.78 0.46 -3.46
CA PRO A 44 4.82 1.49 -3.84
C PRO A 44 3.36 1.07 -3.63
N LEU A 45 3.00 -0.19 -3.95
CA LEU A 45 1.64 -0.68 -3.70
C LEU A 45 1.31 -0.75 -2.20
N ILE A 46 2.25 -1.20 -1.37
CA ILE A 46 2.08 -1.23 0.09
C ILE A 46 1.90 0.18 0.64
N VAL A 47 2.73 1.13 0.20
CA VAL A 47 2.63 2.54 0.61
C VAL A 47 1.31 3.15 0.16
N ALA A 48 0.87 2.92 -1.08
CA ALA A 48 -0.40 3.42 -1.58
C ALA A 48 -1.60 2.84 -0.80
N GLY A 49 -1.59 1.54 -0.51
CA GLY A 49 -2.60 0.88 0.31
C GLY A 49 -2.63 1.44 1.74
N SER A 50 -1.46 1.66 2.34
CA SER A 50 -1.30 2.12 3.73
C SER A 50 -1.58 3.61 3.92
N ALA A 51 -1.15 4.47 3.00
CA ALA A 51 -1.40 5.90 3.03
C ALA A 51 -2.91 6.20 3.02
N GLY A 52 -3.69 5.41 2.28
CA GLY A 52 -5.15 5.50 2.30
C GLY A 52 -5.78 5.24 3.68
N PHE A 53 -5.13 4.46 4.56
CA PHE A 53 -5.55 4.26 5.95
C PHE A 53 -5.04 5.37 6.88
N MET A 54 -3.88 5.96 6.60
CA MET A 54 -3.29 7.02 7.42
C MET A 54 -3.95 8.39 7.21
N VAL A 55 -4.35 8.74 5.97
CA VAL A 55 -4.95 10.05 5.66
C VAL A 55 -6.17 10.37 6.54
N PRO A 56 -7.15 9.47 6.73
CA PRO A 56 -8.28 9.74 7.62
C PRO A 56 -7.93 9.83 9.11
N LEU A 57 -6.83 9.18 9.54
CA LEU A 57 -6.35 9.24 10.93
C LEU A 57 -5.61 10.56 11.22
N LEU A 58 -4.91 11.11 10.22
CA LEU A 58 -4.22 12.40 10.30
C LEU A 58 -5.14 13.60 10.07
N ASP A 59 -6.20 13.48 9.26
CA ASP A 59 -7.16 14.58 9.02
C ASP A 59 -8.15 14.78 10.19
N GLY A 60 -8.24 13.82 11.12
CA GLY A 60 -9.05 13.91 12.34
C GLY A 60 -10.56 14.12 12.11
N PRO A 61 -11.41 13.85 13.12
CA PRO A 61 -12.86 14.04 13.01
C PRO A 61 -13.33 15.52 12.90
N ASN A 62 -12.42 16.49 12.76
CA ASN A 62 -12.71 17.92 13.00
C ASN A 62 -12.95 18.77 11.75
N ARG A 63 -13.14 18.17 10.56
CA ARG A 63 -13.41 18.91 9.31
C ARG A 63 -14.79 18.71 8.69
N LYS A 64 -15.68 17.96 9.35
CA LYS A 64 -17.07 17.82 8.92
C LYS A 64 -17.97 18.74 9.75
N GLY A 65 -17.91 20.05 9.49
CA GLY A 65 -18.79 21.02 10.18
C GLY A 65 -18.50 22.51 10.02
N SER A 66 -17.48 22.94 9.26
CA SER A 66 -17.19 24.38 9.07
C SER A 66 -17.74 24.92 7.75
N SER A 67 -19.01 24.64 7.47
CA SER A 67 -19.74 25.26 6.36
C SER A 67 -21.18 25.48 6.79
N ASP A 68 -21.34 26.20 7.91
CA ASP A 68 -22.57 26.87 8.33
C ASP A 68 -22.20 27.88 9.45
N ALA A 69 -21.59 29.00 9.08
CA ALA A 69 -21.53 30.24 9.86
C ALA A 69 -21.14 31.42 8.97
#